data_AF-A0A5K3EV47-F1
#
_entry.id   AF-A0A5K3EV47-F1
#
_cell.length_a   1.000
_cell.length_b   1.000
_cell.length_c   1.000
_cell.angle_alpha   90.00
_cell.angle_beta   90.00
_cell.angle_gamma   90.00
#
_symmetry.space_group_name_H-M   'P 1'
#
loop_
_entity.id
_entity.type
_entity.pdbx_description
1 polymer ?
#
loop_
_entity_poly.entity_id
_entity_poly.type
_entity_poly.pdbx_seq_one_letter_code
_entity_poly.pdbx_strand_id
1 'polypeptide(L)'
;MPRGVGIRKREWTRHLLDAVARCPEMTPAEARKSLIAAISHWPLYGATCFHGFLKSLPEAHSQEFFQKYREDKNVTKAPIPILIAICRSSICFLHPVRRVILMNFPTSELKRVRKVLSREEGEEYAGEVTLTFGSQDVTLILDQASAFFFVLDRCARLQGVN
;
A
#
# COMPACT_ATOMS: atom_id res chain seq x y z
N MET A 1 16.93 -13.24 5.08
CA MET A 1 15.88 -13.35 4.03
C MET A 1 14.53 -13.07 4.65
N PRO A 2 13.70 -12.17 4.10
CA PRO A 2 12.36 -11.92 4.65
C PRO A 2 11.52 -13.20 4.48
N ARG A 3 10.83 -13.61 5.55
CA ARG A 3 9.99 -14.81 5.59
C ARG A 3 8.73 -14.60 4.74
N GLY A 4 8.86 -14.72 3.42
CA GLY A 4 7.75 -14.71 2.47
C GLY A 4 7.02 -16.05 2.45
N VAL A 5 5.73 -16.03 2.81
CA VAL A 5 4.68 -17.05 2.54
C VAL A 5 4.89 -18.48 3.07
N GLY A 6 6.06 -18.87 3.58
CA GLY A 6 6.26 -20.19 4.20
C GLY A 6 6.14 -21.41 3.27
N ILE A 7 5.98 -21.20 1.97
CA ILE A 7 5.93 -22.27 0.97
C ILE A 7 7.37 -22.73 0.69
N ARG A 8 7.63 -24.04 0.84
CA ARG A 8 8.97 -24.59 0.59
C ARG A 8 9.31 -24.47 -0.89
N LYS A 9 10.58 -24.21 -1.23
CA LYS A 9 11.04 -24.07 -2.63
C LYS A 9 10.55 -25.21 -3.54
N ARG A 10 10.56 -26.44 -3.03
CA ARG A 10 10.08 -27.64 -3.75
C ARG A 10 8.57 -27.63 -4.03
N GLU A 11 7.77 -27.15 -3.07
CA GLU A 11 6.33 -27.00 -3.24
C GLU A 11 6.01 -25.91 -4.24
N TRP A 12 6.72 -24.78 -4.17
CA TRP A 12 6.64 -23.70 -5.16
C TRP A 12 6.88 -24.19 -6.58
N THR A 13 7.97 -24.96 -6.81
CA THR A 13 8.27 -25.51 -8.14
C THR A 13 7.16 -26.43 -8.63
N ARG A 14 6.61 -27.31 -7.79
CA ARG A 14 5.48 -28.17 -8.18
C ARG A 14 4.24 -27.34 -8.54
N HIS A 15 3.85 -26.39 -7.69
CA HIS A 15 2.68 -25.55 -7.95
C HIS A 15 2.80 -24.73 -9.24
N LEU A 16 4.01 -24.24 -9.55
CA LEU A 16 4.29 -23.55 -10.81
C LEU A 16 4.18 -24.49 -12.00
N LEU A 17 4.78 -25.68 -11.94
CA LEU A 17 4.70 -26.67 -13.03
C LEU A 17 3.26 -27.13 -13.28
N ASP A 18 2.49 -27.37 -12.21
CA ASP A 18 1.07 -27.72 -12.31
C ASP A 18 0.24 -26.58 -12.93
N ALA A 19 0.58 -25.32 -12.61
CA ALA A 19 -0.08 -24.16 -13.21
C ALA A 19 0.25 -24.01 -14.71
N VAL A 20 1.51 -24.22 -15.10
CA VAL A 20 1.95 -24.18 -16.50
C VAL A 20 1.28 -25.31 -17.30
N ALA A 21 1.21 -26.53 -16.74
CA ALA A 21 0.56 -27.67 -17.39
C ALA A 21 -0.94 -27.45 -17.65
N ARG A 22 -1.60 -26.57 -16.88
CA ARG A 22 -3.02 -26.18 -17.08
C ARG A 22 -3.23 -25.13 -18.17
N CYS A 23 -2.15 -24.55 -18.70
CA CYS A 23 -2.19 -23.57 -19.78
C CYS A 23 -1.39 -24.05 -21.00
N PRO A 24 -1.64 -25.26 -21.53
CA PRO A 24 -0.90 -25.74 -22.69
C PRO A 24 -1.20 -24.83 -23.89
N GLU A 25 -0.15 -24.50 -24.64
CA GLU A 25 -0.22 -23.75 -25.92
C GLU A 25 -0.65 -22.28 -25.85
N MET A 26 -0.74 -21.66 -24.67
CA MET A 26 -0.93 -20.21 -24.58
C MET A 26 0.30 -19.45 -25.12
N THR A 27 0.09 -18.56 -26.08
CA THR A 27 1.12 -17.62 -26.52
C THR A 27 1.45 -16.61 -25.40
N PRO A 28 2.63 -15.97 -25.42
CA PRO A 28 2.96 -14.93 -24.44
C PRO A 28 1.96 -13.76 -24.38
N ALA A 29 1.31 -13.44 -25.50
CA ALA A 29 0.29 -12.39 -25.54
C ALA A 29 -0.99 -12.80 -24.82
N GLU A 30 -1.46 -14.03 -25.03
CA GLU A 30 -2.63 -14.58 -24.34
C GLU A 30 -2.36 -14.76 -22.86
N ALA A 31 -1.18 -15.25 -22.49
CA ALA A 31 -0.77 -15.40 -21.09
C ALA A 31 -0.81 -14.05 -20.35
N ARG A 32 -0.32 -12.97 -20.99
CA ARG A 32 -0.42 -11.61 -20.43
C ARG A 32 -1.87 -11.15 -20.27
N LYS A 33 -2.72 -11.37 -21.27
CA LYS A 33 -4.14 -10.98 -21.21
C LYS A 33 -4.88 -11.72 -20.09
N SER A 34 -4.65 -13.03 -19.97
CA SER A 34 -5.24 -13.85 -18.91
C SER A 34 -4.72 -13.46 -17.53
N LEU A 35 -3.43 -13.13 -17.40
CA LEU A 35 -2.87 -12.61 -16.15
C LEU A 35 -3.57 -11.31 -15.76
N ILE A 36 -3.65 -10.34 -16.67
CA ILE A 36 -4.31 -9.05 -16.40
C ILE A 36 -5.76 -9.29 -15.97
N ALA A 37 -6.51 -10.14 -16.67
CA ALA A 37 -7.89 -10.46 -16.31
C ALA A 37 -8.01 -11.11 -14.92
N ALA A 38 -7.05 -11.96 -14.54
CA ALA A 38 -7.04 -12.63 -13.25
C ALA A 38 -6.68 -11.70 -12.07
N ILE A 39 -5.95 -10.62 -12.31
CA ILE A 39 -5.52 -9.69 -11.25
C ILE A 39 -6.25 -8.34 -11.27
N SER A 40 -6.95 -7.99 -12.35
CA SER A 40 -7.57 -6.67 -12.53
C SER A 40 -8.68 -6.39 -11.51
N HIS A 41 -9.28 -7.44 -10.95
CA HIS A 41 -10.30 -7.32 -9.90
C HIS A 41 -9.70 -7.20 -8.48
N TRP A 42 -8.37 -7.27 -8.34
CA TRP A 42 -7.73 -7.14 -7.03
C TRP A 42 -7.80 -5.68 -6.57
N PRO A 43 -8.06 -5.42 -5.28
CA PRO A 43 -8.26 -4.06 -4.77
C PRO A 43 -7.03 -3.16 -4.90
N LEU A 44 -5.84 -3.74 -5.08
CA LEU A 44 -4.57 -3.04 -5.21
C LEU A 44 -4.01 -3.09 -6.63
N TYR A 45 -4.79 -3.54 -7.62
CA TYR A 45 -4.34 -3.60 -9.00
C TYR A 45 -3.97 -2.20 -9.52
N GLY A 46 -2.75 -2.07 -10.02
CA GLY A 46 -2.21 -0.79 -10.51
C GLY A 46 -1.90 0.24 -9.42
N ALA A 47 -1.86 -0.16 -8.14
CA ALA A 47 -1.53 0.75 -7.05
C ALA A 47 -0.01 0.99 -6.95
N THR A 48 0.38 2.23 -6.67
CA THR A 48 1.77 2.55 -6.31
C THR A 48 1.93 2.48 -4.80
N CYS A 49 2.91 1.72 -4.34
CA CYS A 49 3.10 1.45 -2.91
C CYS A 49 4.33 2.18 -2.34
N PHE A 50 4.18 2.74 -1.16
CA PHE A 50 5.21 3.45 -0.40
C PHE A 50 5.35 2.82 0.99
N HIS A 51 6.57 2.64 1.46
CA HIS A 51 6.81 2.31 2.86
C HIS A 51 6.79 3.60 3.67
N GLY A 52 6.29 3.50 4.90
CA GLY A 52 6.30 4.62 5.82
C GLY A 52 5.83 4.19 7.20
N PHE A 53 5.55 5.17 8.03
CA PHE A 53 5.06 4.95 9.38
C PHE A 53 3.86 5.84 9.68
N LEU A 54 2.88 5.33 10.41
CA LEU A 54 1.88 6.16 11.06
C LEU A 54 2.51 6.80 12.30
N LYS A 55 2.44 8.13 12.41
CA LYS A 55 2.90 8.85 13.60
C LYS A 55 2.03 8.58 14.83
N SER A 56 0.76 8.25 14.62
CA SER A 56 -0.18 7.79 15.64
C SER A 56 -1.31 7.01 14.98
N LEU A 57 -2.06 6.24 15.77
CA LEU A 57 -3.32 5.66 15.29
C LEU A 57 -4.36 6.78 15.16
N PRO A 58 -5.10 6.86 14.04
CA PRO A 58 -6.22 7.77 13.96
C PRO A 58 -7.30 7.39 14.98
N GLU A 59 -7.92 8.38 15.62
CA GLU A 59 -8.83 8.19 16.75
C GLU A 59 -10.02 7.26 16.46
N ALA A 60 -10.44 7.19 15.20
CA ALA A 60 -11.56 6.37 14.77
C ALA A 60 -11.25 4.86 14.66
N HIS A 61 -9.98 4.44 14.79
CA HIS A 61 -9.58 3.06 14.62
C HIS A 61 -9.21 2.37 15.93
N SER A 62 -9.79 1.19 16.18
CA SER A 62 -9.48 0.44 17.39
C SER A 62 -8.08 -0.16 17.34
N GLN A 63 -7.37 -0.04 18.47
CA GLN A 63 -6.07 -0.68 18.67
C GLN A 63 -6.15 -2.20 18.49
N GLU A 64 -7.25 -2.81 18.94
CA GLU A 64 -7.51 -4.25 18.85
C GLU A 64 -7.50 -4.76 17.40
N PHE A 65 -8.04 -3.98 16.46
CA PHE A 65 -8.04 -4.34 15.05
C PHE A 65 -6.62 -4.39 14.48
N PHE A 66 -5.77 -3.41 14.83
CA PHE A 66 -4.36 -3.40 14.40
C PHE A 66 -3.55 -4.53 15.05
N GLN A 67 -3.83 -4.83 16.33
CA GLN A 67 -3.17 -5.91 17.07
C GLN A 67 -3.52 -7.29 16.51
N LYS A 68 -4.75 -7.53 16.01
CA LYS A 68 -5.16 -8.82 15.41
C LYS A 68 -4.19 -9.31 14.32
N TYR A 69 -3.59 -8.39 13.57
CA TYR A 69 -2.71 -8.72 12.45
C TYR A 69 -1.23 -8.73 12.82
N ARG A 70 -0.89 -8.51 14.10
CA ARG A 70 0.49 -8.44 14.56
C ARG A 70 0.73 -9.40 15.73
N GLU A 71 1.89 -10.03 15.74
CA GLU A 71 2.24 -11.04 16.75
C GLU A 71 2.64 -10.39 18.10
N ASP A 72 2.98 -9.10 18.10
CA ASP A 72 3.43 -8.36 19.29
C ASP A 72 2.34 -7.38 19.79
N LYS A 73 2.03 -7.45 21.08
CA LYS A 73 1.04 -6.59 21.77
C LYS A 73 1.49 -5.14 21.90
N ASN A 74 2.79 -4.83 21.76
CA ASN A 74 3.35 -3.48 21.87
C ASN A 74 3.27 -2.64 20.58
N VAL A 75 2.72 -3.20 19.51
CA VAL A 75 2.73 -2.66 18.14
C VAL A 75 2.00 -1.33 17.95
N THR A 76 1.18 -0.92 18.93
CA THR A 76 0.50 0.38 18.91
C THR A 76 1.40 1.53 19.35
N LYS A 77 2.64 1.27 19.77
CA LYS A 77 3.64 2.30 20.04
C LYS A 77 4.08 2.95 18.72
N ALA A 78 3.76 4.22 18.58
CA ALA A 78 4.22 5.04 17.48
C ALA A 78 5.76 5.13 17.44
N PRO A 79 6.36 5.27 16.25
CA PRO A 79 5.71 5.26 14.94
C PRO A 79 5.39 3.84 14.45
N ILE A 80 4.20 3.62 13.86
CA ILE A 80 3.69 2.29 13.48
C ILE A 80 4.03 2.00 12.00
N PRO A 81 4.83 0.98 11.68
CA PRO A 81 5.24 0.71 10.30
C PRO A 81 4.05 0.33 9.41
N ILE A 82 3.93 0.90 8.22
CA ILE A 82 2.83 0.67 7.30
C ILE A 82 3.29 0.66 5.84
N LEU A 83 2.52 0.00 4.98
CA LEU A 83 2.62 0.18 3.53
C LEU A 83 1.44 1.03 3.08
N ILE A 84 1.68 2.14 2.41
CA ILE A 84 0.63 2.98 1.81
C ILE A 84 0.51 2.60 0.34
N ALA A 85 -0.68 2.27 -0.13
CA ALA A 85 -0.95 2.04 -1.55
C ALA A 85 -1.88 3.13 -2.06
N ILE A 86 -1.41 3.89 -3.06
CA ILE A 86 -2.24 4.87 -3.78
C ILE A 86 -2.83 4.16 -4.99
N CYS A 87 -4.13 3.91 -4.94
CA CYS A 87 -4.92 3.39 -6.04
C CYS A 87 -5.51 4.55 -6.85
N ARG A 88 -6.13 4.24 -8.01
CA ARG A 88 -6.80 5.26 -8.83
C ARG A 88 -7.86 6.07 -8.06
N SER A 89 -8.60 5.42 -7.17
CA SER A 89 -9.75 6.02 -6.48
C SER A 89 -9.73 5.93 -4.96
N SER A 90 -8.66 5.39 -4.38
CA SER A 90 -8.53 5.30 -2.95
C SER A 90 -7.07 5.25 -2.50
N ILE A 91 -6.86 5.55 -1.23
CA ILE A 91 -5.58 5.44 -0.54
C ILE A 91 -5.76 4.37 0.54
N CYS A 92 -5.06 3.27 0.37
CA CYS A 92 -5.08 2.13 1.27
C CYS A 92 -3.86 2.13 2.18
N PHE A 93 -4.06 1.76 3.43
CA PHE A 93 -3.02 1.60 4.42
C PHE A 93 -2.95 0.12 4.81
N LEU A 94 -1.82 -0.52 4.60
CA LEU A 94 -1.70 -1.98 4.68
C LEU A 94 -0.65 -2.40 5.71
N HIS A 95 -0.86 -3.58 6.27
CA HIS A 95 0.15 -4.23 7.08
C HIS A 95 1.43 -4.48 6.24
N PRO A 96 2.62 -4.09 6.73
CA PRO A 96 3.86 -4.07 5.94
C PRO A 96 4.39 -5.47 5.56
N VAL A 97 3.92 -6.54 6.21
CA VAL A 97 4.27 -7.93 5.84
C VAL A 97 3.07 -8.68 5.26
N ARG A 98 1.97 -8.79 6.03
CA ARG A 98 0.75 -9.52 5.64
C ARG A 98 -0.04 -8.91 4.48
N ARG A 99 0.24 -7.65 4.09
CA ARG A 99 -0.44 -6.91 3.01
C ARG A 99 -1.97 -6.88 3.15
N VAL A 100 -2.50 -7.04 4.36
CA VAL A 100 -3.92 -6.85 4.67
C VAL A 100 -4.21 -5.36 4.73
N ILE A 101 -5.30 -4.92 4.12
CA ILE A 101 -5.79 -3.54 4.18
C ILE A 101 -6.29 -3.26 5.61
N LEU A 102 -5.66 -2.30 6.27
CA LEU A 102 -5.99 -1.87 7.62
C LEU A 102 -6.93 -0.66 7.62
N MET A 103 -6.73 0.26 6.67
CA MET A 103 -7.60 1.42 6.45
C MET A 103 -7.69 1.69 4.95
N ASN A 104 -8.81 2.23 4.49
CA ASN A 104 -9.05 2.56 3.09
C ASN A 104 -9.88 3.83 3.00
N PHE A 105 -9.35 4.86 2.34
CA PHE A 105 -10.00 6.14 2.18
C PHE A 105 -10.19 6.46 0.71
N PRO A 106 -11.42 6.78 0.25
CA PRO A 106 -11.63 7.29 -1.09
C PRO A 106 -10.81 8.56 -1.32
N THR A 107 -10.16 8.67 -2.48
CA THR A 107 -9.39 9.88 -2.83
C THR A 107 -10.29 11.12 -2.89
N SER A 108 -11.59 10.95 -3.21
CA SER A 108 -12.60 12.02 -3.19
C SER A 108 -12.86 12.62 -1.81
N GLU A 109 -12.53 11.90 -0.74
CA GLU A 109 -12.68 12.37 0.64
C GLU A 109 -11.46 13.17 1.12
N LEU A 110 -10.34 13.13 0.38
CA LEU A 110 -9.13 13.88 0.73
C LEU A 110 -9.39 15.39 0.58
N LYS A 111 -9.50 16.08 1.71
CA LYS A 111 -9.77 17.53 1.76
C LYS A 111 -8.52 18.37 1.83
N ARG A 112 -7.47 17.85 2.45
CA ARG A 112 -6.27 18.63 2.72
C ARG A 112 -5.05 17.74 2.89
N VAL A 113 -3.91 18.26 2.45
CA VAL A 113 -2.59 17.66 2.63
C VAL A 113 -1.67 18.70 3.28
N ARG A 114 -1.14 18.40 4.46
CA ARG A 114 -0.10 19.21 5.13
C ARG A 114 1.21 18.45 5.11
N LYS A 115 2.32 19.14 4.91
CA LYS A 115 3.64 18.52 4.80
C LYS A 115 4.72 19.34 5.50
N VAL A 116 5.58 18.66 6.23
CA VAL A 116 6.82 19.19 6.79
C VAL A 116 7.93 18.33 6.21
N LEU A 117 8.68 18.89 5.26
CA LEU A 117 9.68 18.15 4.50
C LEU A 117 11.08 18.53 4.94
N SER A 118 11.94 17.52 5.03
CA SER A 118 13.37 17.65 5.27
C SER A 118 14.12 16.91 4.16
N ARG A 119 15.30 17.42 3.78
CA ARG A 119 16.13 16.80 2.76
C ARG A 119 17.59 17.04 3.09
N GLU A 120 18.37 15.97 3.15
CA GLU A 120 19.84 16.07 3.13
C GLU A 120 20.33 16.21 1.69
N GLU A 121 21.52 16.75 1.48
CA GLU A 121 22.05 16.96 0.14
C GLU A 121 22.25 15.63 -0.59
N GLY A 122 21.60 15.46 -1.75
CA GLY A 122 21.65 14.22 -2.54
C GLY A 122 20.52 13.20 -2.25
N GLU A 123 19.70 13.42 -1.23
CA GLU A 123 18.62 12.50 -0.83
C GLU A 123 17.23 12.91 -1.34
N GLU A 124 16.29 11.96 -1.35
CA GLU A 124 14.87 12.27 -1.58
C GLU A 124 14.29 13.10 -0.42
N TYR A 125 13.23 13.88 -0.70
CA TYR A 125 12.51 14.58 0.35
C TYR A 125 11.83 13.55 1.25
N ALA A 126 12.27 13.48 2.50
CA ALA A 126 11.57 12.77 3.57
C ALA A 126 10.71 13.76 4.37
N GLY A 127 9.80 13.26 5.18
CA GLY A 127 9.11 14.12 6.12
C GLY A 127 7.78 13.62 6.64
N GLU A 128 7.14 14.50 7.38
CA GLU A 128 5.83 14.28 7.97
C GLU A 128 4.74 14.78 7.02
N VAL A 129 3.76 13.92 6.75
CA VAL A 129 2.64 14.20 5.85
C VAL A 129 1.34 13.90 6.57
N THR A 130 0.49 14.90 6.73
CA THR A 130 -0.86 14.73 7.27
C THR A 130 -1.87 14.81 6.13
N LEU A 131 -2.65 13.75 5.97
CA LEU A 131 -3.78 13.63 5.05
C LEU A 131 -5.09 13.78 5.82
N THR A 132 -5.92 14.75 5.45
CA THR A 132 -7.24 14.98 6.05
C THR A 132 -8.32 14.38 5.16
N PHE A 133 -9.06 13.38 5.65
CA PHE A 133 -10.20 12.74 5.01
C PHE A 133 -11.49 13.05 5.80
N GLY A 134 -12.30 13.98 5.31
CA GLY A 134 -13.48 14.44 6.06
C GLY A 134 -13.09 14.98 7.46
N SER A 135 -13.50 14.27 8.52
CA SER A 135 -13.15 14.58 9.92
C SER A 135 -11.93 13.82 10.46
N GLN A 136 -11.30 12.96 9.66
CA GLN A 136 -10.19 12.12 10.09
C GLN A 136 -8.86 12.64 9.55
N ASP A 137 -7.86 12.75 10.43
CA ASP A 137 -6.48 13.08 10.05
C ASP A 137 -5.59 11.83 10.18
N VAL A 138 -4.82 11.55 9.12
CA VAL A 138 -3.82 10.48 9.09
C VAL A 138 -2.45 11.10 8.88
N THR A 139 -1.59 10.98 9.90
CA THR A 139 -0.23 11.53 9.86
C THR A 139 0.80 10.43 9.62
N LEU A 140 1.59 10.62 8.57
CA LEU A 140 2.58 9.69 8.05
C LEU A 140 3.98 10.26 8.16
N ILE A 141 4.96 9.39 8.35
CA ILE A 141 6.38 9.67 8.16
C ILE A 141 6.80 8.88 6.92
N LEU A 142 7.31 9.58 5.91
CA LEU A 142 7.68 9.02 4.61
C LEU A 142 9.13 9.37 4.29
N ASP A 143 9.86 8.38 3.77
CA ASP A 143 11.22 8.59 3.25
C ASP A 143 11.19 9.09 1.80
N GLN A 144 10.13 8.78 1.06
CA GLN A 144 9.94 9.11 -0.37
C GLN A 144 8.77 10.07 -0.57
N ALA A 145 8.74 11.18 0.18
CA ALA A 145 7.59 12.09 0.18
C ALA A 145 7.39 12.79 -1.18
N SER A 146 8.45 13.11 -1.91
CA SER A 146 8.36 13.73 -3.25
C SER A 146 7.61 12.83 -4.24
N ALA A 147 8.02 11.57 -4.37
CA ALA A 147 7.39 10.57 -5.24
C ALA A 147 5.94 10.29 -4.79
N PHE A 148 5.70 10.23 -3.48
CA PHE A 148 4.37 10.08 -2.91
C PHE A 148 3.42 11.19 -3.40
N PHE A 149 3.83 12.46 -3.31
CA PHE A 149 3.00 13.58 -3.77
C PHE A 149 2.82 13.60 -5.28
N PHE A 150 3.86 13.26 -6.04
CA PHE A 150 3.73 13.18 -7.50
C PHE A 150 2.63 12.19 -7.89
N VAL A 151 2.61 11.00 -7.28
CA VAL A 151 1.59 10.00 -7.57
C VAL A 151 0.21 10.45 -7.08
N LEU A 152 0.12 10.98 -5.86
CA LEU A 152 -1.14 11.46 -5.29
C LEU A 152 -1.80 12.52 -6.18
N ASP A 153 -1.03 13.52 -6.62
CA ASP A 153 -1.49 14.60 -7.49
C ASP A 153 -1.88 14.10 -8.89
N ARG A 154 -1.17 13.11 -9.44
CA ARG A 154 -1.56 12.46 -10.71
C ARG A 154 -2.89 11.72 -10.58
N CYS A 155 -3.11 11.00 -9.48
CA CYS A 155 -4.37 10.32 -9.22
C CYS A 155 -5.52 11.31 -9.06
N ALA A 156 -5.34 12.39 -8.28
CA ALA A 156 -6.37 13.42 -8.10
C ALA A 156 -6.80 14.07 -9.43
N ARG A 157 -5.82 14.44 -10.28
CA ARG A 157 -6.08 15.01 -11.61
C ARG A 157 -6.85 14.06 -12.54
N LEU A 158 -6.53 12.77 -12.53
CA LEU A 158 -7.23 11.75 -13.31
C LEU A 158 -8.68 11.52 -12.86
N GLN A 159 -9.04 11.97 -11.66
CA GLN A 159 -10.39 11.91 -11.12
C GLN A 159 -11.18 13.20 -11.28
N GLY A 160 -10.58 14.28 -11.83
CA GLY A 160 -11.23 15.59 -11.95
C GLY A 160 -11.46 16.28 -10.60
N VAL A 161 -10.71 15.90 -9.56
CA VAL A 161 -10.74 16.54 -8.25
C VAL A 161 -9.73 17.69 -8.28
N ASN A 162 -10.23 18.93 -8.33
CA ASN A 162 -9.46 20.18 -8.23
C ASN A 162 -9.67 20.82 -6.86
#